data_AF-A0A3B4GEZ2-F1
#
_entry.id   AF-A0A3B4GEZ2-F1
#
_cell.length_a   1.000
_cell.length_b   1.000
_cell.length_c   1.000
_cell.angle_alpha   90.00
_cell.angle_beta   90.00
_cell.angle_gamma   90.00
#
_symmetry.space_group_name_H-M   'P 1'
#
loop_
_entity.id
_entity.type
_entity.pdbx_description
1 polymer ?
#
loop_
_entity_poly.entity_id
_entity_poly.type
_entity_poly.pdbx_seq_one_letter_code
_entity_poly.pdbx_strand_id
1 'polypeptide(L)'
;VICTVIRLWGVQHGLQSRYDDKEDFAVVLQPFFKSTILPFNAEGQPDVTYFSQDCFHFSERGHADMAVAVWNNMMEPVGEKQTYNAFSNGRDRIKCPTEVRNQLQKHFLLQYFFTASGNPKCPNTVQAWLAAVLAVVGLLIGSAVTWLFFSYKARKNKKKMMTSGQMKGTEF
;
A
#
# COMPACT_ATOMS: atom_id res chain seq x y z
N VAL A 1 -12.51 -26.84 15.32
CA VAL A 1 -13.22 -25.59 14.98
C VAL A 1 -13.62 -24.80 16.24
N ILE A 2 -14.36 -25.38 17.20
CA ILE A 2 -14.77 -24.67 18.44
C ILE A 2 -13.57 -24.16 19.28
N CYS A 3 -12.51 -24.95 19.48
CA CYS A 3 -11.30 -24.49 20.18
C CYS A 3 -10.50 -23.41 19.42
N THR A 4 -10.58 -23.38 18.09
CA THR A 4 -9.94 -22.35 17.27
C THR A 4 -10.66 -21.01 17.43
N VAL A 5 -12.00 -21.05 17.54
CA VAL A 5 -12.84 -19.86 17.75
C VAL A 5 -12.62 -19.25 19.13
N ILE A 6 -12.46 -20.06 20.19
CA ILE A 6 -12.16 -19.57 21.55
C ILE A 6 -10.77 -18.93 21.62
N ARG A 7 -9.76 -19.54 20.98
CA ARG A 7 -8.40 -18.95 20.91
C ARG A 7 -8.39 -17.62 20.16
N LEU A 8 -9.18 -17.50 19.09
CA LEU A 8 -9.33 -16.24 18.37
C LEU A 8 -10.03 -15.17 19.22
N TRP A 9 -11.07 -15.52 19.98
CA TRP A 9 -11.79 -14.56 20.83
C TRP A 9 -10.91 -13.97 21.95
N GLY A 10 -10.08 -14.79 22.60
CA GLY A 10 -9.14 -14.34 23.63
C GLY A 10 -7.98 -13.48 23.08
N VAL A 11 -7.44 -13.83 21.91
CA VAL A 11 -6.41 -13.04 21.22
C VAL A 11 -6.96 -11.68 20.78
N GLN A 12 -8.22 -11.65 20.39
CA GLN A 12 -8.87 -10.49 19.81
C GLN A 12 -9.09 -9.36 20.86
N HIS A 13 -9.57 -9.68 22.07
CA HIS A 13 -9.66 -8.68 23.14
C HIS A 13 -8.29 -8.18 23.62
N GLY A 14 -7.25 -9.03 23.61
CA GLY A 14 -5.90 -8.64 24.01
C GLY A 14 -5.19 -7.68 23.05
N LEU A 15 -5.52 -7.73 21.75
CA LEU A 15 -4.94 -6.84 20.74
C LEU A 15 -5.42 -5.41 20.87
N GLN A 16 -6.71 -5.19 21.11
CA GLN A 16 -7.25 -3.84 21.24
C GLN A 16 -6.67 -3.15 22.48
N SER A 17 -6.66 -3.85 23.62
CA SER A 17 -6.07 -3.35 24.87
C SER A 17 -4.60 -2.93 24.77
N ARG A 18 -3.83 -3.50 23.84
CA ARG A 18 -2.41 -3.17 23.65
C ARG A 18 -2.18 -1.81 22.98
N TYR A 19 -3.16 -1.30 22.24
CA TYR A 19 -3.04 -0.08 21.44
C TYR A 19 -4.01 1.02 21.89
N ASP A 20 -4.70 0.84 23.02
CA ASP A 20 -5.64 1.82 23.57
C ASP A 20 -4.94 3.13 24.03
N ASP A 21 -3.62 3.12 24.20
CA ASP A 21 -2.79 4.29 24.56
C ASP A 21 -2.34 5.13 23.35
N LYS A 22 -2.67 4.71 22.13
CA LYS A 22 -2.26 5.39 20.88
C LYS A 22 -3.32 6.39 20.43
N GLU A 23 -2.89 7.63 20.17
CA GLU A 23 -3.78 8.72 19.75
C GLU A 23 -3.85 8.89 18.22
N ASP A 24 -2.92 8.28 17.48
CA ASP A 24 -2.72 8.45 16.04
C ASP A 24 -3.46 7.40 15.19
N PHE A 25 -3.95 6.32 15.80
CA PHE A 25 -4.78 5.32 15.13
C PHE A 25 -5.68 4.57 16.13
N ALA A 26 -6.74 3.95 15.62
CA ALA A 26 -7.60 3.06 16.39
C ALA A 26 -7.57 1.65 15.79
N VAL A 27 -7.52 0.63 16.66
CA VAL A 27 -7.65 -0.77 16.25
C VAL A 27 -9.10 -1.19 16.44
N VAL A 28 -9.84 -1.41 15.35
CA VAL A 28 -11.23 -1.88 15.40
C VAL A 28 -11.33 -3.27 14.81
N LEU A 29 -11.80 -4.19 15.63
CA LEU A 29 -11.98 -5.57 15.26
C LEU A 29 -13.20 -5.78 14.36
N GLN A 30 -13.04 -6.67 13.37
CA GLN A 30 -14.09 -6.98 12.40
C GLN A 30 -14.53 -8.45 12.56
N PRO A 31 -15.58 -8.72 13.37
CA PRO A 31 -15.95 -10.08 13.75
C PRO A 31 -16.79 -10.84 12.69
N PHE A 32 -16.92 -10.34 11.45
CA PHE A 32 -17.79 -10.94 10.44
C PHE A 32 -17.41 -12.38 10.04
N PHE A 33 -16.23 -12.86 10.44
CA PHE A 33 -15.79 -14.25 10.28
C PHE A 33 -16.18 -15.21 11.42
N LYS A 34 -16.76 -14.72 12.53
CA LYS A 34 -17.12 -15.61 13.66
C LYS A 34 -18.18 -16.64 13.26
N SER A 35 -19.11 -16.25 12.40
CA SER A 35 -20.22 -17.08 11.94
C SER A 35 -20.37 -16.97 10.42
N THR A 36 -19.42 -17.54 9.69
CA THR A 36 -19.45 -17.56 8.23
C THR A 36 -20.30 -18.71 7.71
N ILE A 37 -21.28 -18.38 6.85
CA ILE A 37 -22.11 -19.36 6.16
C ILE A 37 -21.60 -19.48 4.72
N LEU A 38 -21.14 -20.68 4.34
CA LEU A 38 -20.74 -20.93 2.96
C LEU A 38 -21.97 -21.02 2.05
N PRO A 39 -21.89 -20.46 0.84
CA PRO A 39 -22.99 -20.49 -0.11
C PRO A 39 -23.14 -21.91 -0.68
N PHE A 40 -24.37 -22.28 -0.99
CA PHE A 40 -24.68 -23.50 -1.72
C PHE A 40 -25.03 -23.16 -3.17
N ASN A 41 -24.68 -24.06 -4.09
CA ASN A 41 -25.09 -23.97 -5.49
C ASN A 41 -26.56 -24.39 -5.66
N ALA A 42 -27.05 -24.37 -6.90
CA ALA A 42 -28.43 -24.74 -7.22
C ALA A 42 -28.76 -26.20 -6.85
N GLU A 43 -27.73 -27.05 -6.79
CA GLU A 43 -27.81 -28.46 -6.43
C GLU A 43 -27.73 -28.72 -4.91
N GLY A 44 -27.64 -27.65 -4.10
CA GLY A 44 -27.54 -27.77 -2.64
C GLY A 44 -26.18 -28.24 -2.11
N GLN A 45 -25.16 -28.24 -2.96
CA GLN A 45 -23.77 -28.56 -2.60
C GLN A 45 -23.00 -27.27 -2.29
N PRO A 46 -21.92 -27.31 -1.47
CA PRO A 46 -21.08 -26.14 -1.25
C PRO A 46 -20.59 -25.56 -2.57
N ASP A 47 -20.83 -24.27 -2.79
CA ASP A 47 -20.42 -23.58 -4.01
C ASP A 47 -18.91 -23.34 -3.99
N VAL A 48 -18.18 -24.26 -4.62
CA VAL A 48 -16.72 -24.23 -4.71
C VAL A 48 -16.19 -23.05 -5.52
N THR A 49 -17.03 -22.31 -6.25
CA THR A 49 -16.59 -21.14 -7.04
C THR A 49 -16.11 -19.97 -6.16
N TYR A 50 -16.40 -20.01 -4.86
CA TYR A 50 -15.86 -19.05 -3.88
C TYR A 50 -14.42 -19.34 -3.47
N PHE A 51 -13.86 -20.49 -3.87
CA PHE A 51 -12.50 -20.90 -3.58
C PHE A 51 -11.67 -21.03 -4.87
N SER A 52 -10.37 -20.94 -4.72
CA SER A 52 -9.40 -21.17 -5.78
C SER A 52 -9.29 -22.67 -6.10
N GLN A 53 -8.47 -23.03 -7.10
CA GLN A 53 -8.30 -24.41 -7.53
C GLN A 53 -7.75 -25.35 -6.44
N ASP A 54 -7.11 -24.80 -5.40
CA ASP A 54 -6.64 -25.55 -4.24
C ASP A 54 -7.70 -25.77 -3.15
N CYS A 55 -8.92 -25.25 -3.35
CA CYS A 55 -10.04 -25.33 -2.40
C CYS A 55 -9.74 -24.73 -1.01
N PHE A 56 -8.70 -23.91 -0.88
CA PHE A 56 -8.27 -23.32 0.38
C PHE A 56 -8.25 -21.79 0.33
N HIS A 57 -7.63 -21.22 -0.70
CA HIS A 57 -7.66 -19.78 -0.90
C HIS A 57 -9.02 -19.37 -1.45
N PHE A 58 -9.47 -18.16 -1.11
CA PHE A 58 -10.65 -17.59 -1.74
C PHE A 58 -10.36 -17.28 -3.20
N SER A 59 -11.34 -17.49 -4.06
CA SER A 59 -11.30 -16.96 -5.42
C SER A 59 -11.51 -15.45 -5.41
N GLU A 60 -11.41 -14.80 -6.57
CA GLU A 60 -11.81 -13.40 -6.74
C GLU A 60 -13.23 -13.14 -6.18
N ARG A 61 -14.15 -14.08 -6.43
CA ARG A 61 -15.53 -14.02 -5.95
C ARG A 61 -15.61 -14.06 -4.42
N GLY A 62 -14.85 -14.97 -3.79
CA GLY A 62 -14.76 -15.05 -2.33
C GLY A 62 -14.19 -13.77 -1.72
N HIS A 63 -13.11 -13.24 -2.29
CA HIS A 63 -12.52 -11.98 -1.86
C HIS A 63 -13.48 -10.79 -2.00
N ALA A 64 -14.25 -10.73 -3.09
CA ALA A 64 -15.22 -9.67 -3.30
C ALA A 64 -16.30 -9.64 -2.20
N ASP A 65 -16.92 -10.77 -1.88
CA ASP A 65 -17.93 -10.84 -0.83
C ASP A 65 -17.33 -10.58 0.57
N MET A 66 -16.09 -11.01 0.82
CA MET A 66 -15.38 -10.65 2.06
C MET A 66 -15.14 -9.14 2.17
N ALA A 67 -14.75 -8.48 1.07
CA ALA A 67 -14.56 -7.04 1.06
C ALA A 67 -15.86 -6.29 1.36
N VAL A 68 -16.99 -6.78 0.82
CA VAL A 68 -18.33 -6.26 1.15
C VAL A 68 -18.65 -6.45 2.63
N ALA A 69 -18.34 -7.61 3.22
CA ALA A 69 -18.54 -7.85 4.63
C ALA A 69 -17.72 -6.89 5.51
N VAL A 70 -16.43 -6.70 5.20
CA VAL A 70 -15.58 -5.70 5.88
C VAL A 70 -16.20 -4.31 5.76
N TRP A 71 -16.58 -3.89 4.54
CA TRP A 71 -17.14 -2.58 4.28
C TRP A 71 -18.41 -2.33 5.09
N ASN A 72 -19.36 -3.25 5.02
CA ASN A 72 -20.60 -3.17 5.77
C ASN A 72 -20.33 -3.13 7.27
N ASN A 73 -19.32 -3.86 7.76
CA ASN A 73 -18.99 -3.86 9.17
C ASN A 73 -18.26 -2.59 9.61
N MET A 74 -17.48 -1.94 8.74
CA MET A 74 -17.01 -0.55 8.97
C MET A 74 -18.19 0.42 9.09
N MET A 75 -19.33 0.09 8.48
CA MET A 75 -20.57 0.85 8.57
C MET A 75 -21.46 0.52 9.78
N GLU A 76 -20.98 -0.26 10.75
CA GLU A 76 -21.66 -0.48 12.04
C GLU A 76 -20.95 0.25 13.18
N PRO A 77 -21.60 0.59 14.30
CA PRO A 77 -20.89 1.13 15.45
C PRO A 77 -19.98 0.08 16.12
N VAL A 78 -18.98 0.53 16.89
CA VAL A 78 -18.11 -0.37 17.65
C VAL A 78 -18.95 -1.03 18.76
N GLY A 79 -18.84 -2.35 18.90
CA GLY A 79 -19.66 -3.15 19.83
C GLY A 79 -20.89 -3.81 19.17
N GLU A 80 -21.41 -3.25 18.08
CA GLU A 80 -22.57 -3.79 17.34
C GLU A 80 -22.18 -4.28 15.94
N LYS A 81 -20.89 -4.56 15.76
CA LYS A 81 -20.34 -5.11 14.52
C LYS A 81 -20.99 -6.45 14.21
N GLN A 82 -21.36 -6.66 12.95
CA GLN A 82 -21.86 -7.94 12.46
C GLN A 82 -20.82 -9.04 12.67
N THR A 83 -21.27 -10.17 13.20
CA THR A 83 -20.44 -11.34 13.51
C THR A 83 -20.52 -12.46 12.49
N TYR A 84 -21.32 -12.25 11.44
CA TYR A 84 -21.56 -13.24 10.40
C TYR A 84 -21.23 -12.68 9.02
N ASN A 85 -20.95 -13.59 8.08
CA ASN A 85 -20.79 -13.27 6.69
C ASN A 85 -21.68 -14.20 5.86
N ALA A 86 -22.45 -13.62 4.96
CA ALA A 86 -23.28 -14.32 4.00
C ALA A 86 -22.65 -14.16 2.62
N PHE A 87 -22.16 -15.24 2.02
CA PHE A 87 -21.73 -15.21 0.63
C PHE A 87 -22.96 -15.34 -0.27
N SER A 88 -23.17 -14.40 -1.18
CA SER A 88 -24.29 -14.46 -2.14
C SER A 88 -24.03 -13.72 -3.45
N ASN A 89 -22.83 -13.18 -3.65
CA ASN A 89 -22.42 -12.40 -4.82
C ASN A 89 -23.29 -11.18 -5.18
N GLY A 90 -24.20 -10.76 -4.30
CA GLY A 90 -25.07 -9.59 -4.50
C GLY A 90 -24.35 -8.28 -4.17
N ARG A 91 -24.33 -7.32 -5.11
CA ARG A 91 -23.76 -5.97 -4.89
C ARG A 91 -24.75 -5.00 -4.23
N ASP A 92 -26.02 -5.34 -4.24
CA ASP A 92 -27.14 -4.60 -3.64
C ASP A 92 -27.05 -4.49 -2.11
N ARG A 93 -26.30 -5.39 -1.46
CA ARG A 93 -26.12 -5.41 0.00
C ARG A 93 -25.08 -4.42 0.53
N ILE A 94 -24.35 -3.72 -0.33
CA ILE A 94 -23.28 -2.81 0.08
C ILE A 94 -23.92 -1.60 0.76
N LYS A 95 -23.61 -1.40 2.04
CA LYS A 95 -24.16 -0.30 2.84
C LYS A 95 -23.50 1.02 2.44
N CYS A 96 -24.34 2.01 2.19
CA CYS A 96 -23.89 3.40 2.04
C CYS A 96 -23.72 4.05 3.42
N PRO A 97 -22.75 4.97 3.59
CA PRO A 97 -22.65 5.79 4.79
C PRO A 97 -23.93 6.59 5.04
N THR A 98 -24.43 6.59 6.27
CA THR A 98 -25.58 7.42 6.68
C THR A 98 -25.13 8.85 6.97
N GLU A 99 -26.00 9.85 6.78
CA GLU A 99 -25.73 11.27 7.02
C GLU A 99 -25.14 11.56 8.41
N VAL A 100 -25.60 10.86 9.46
CA VAL A 100 -25.09 10.99 10.84
C VAL A 100 -23.63 10.54 10.96
N ARG A 101 -23.23 9.51 10.21
CA ARG A 101 -21.82 9.08 10.14
C ARG A 101 -20.98 10.05 9.32
N ASN A 102 -21.55 10.67 8.28
CA ASN A 102 -20.87 11.77 7.59
C ASN A 102 -20.58 12.92 8.55
N GLN A 103 -21.46 13.20 9.52
CA GLN A 103 -21.21 14.20 10.56
C GLN A 103 -20.15 13.74 11.56
N LEU A 104 -20.17 12.48 12.03
CA LEU A 104 -19.14 11.96 12.94
C LEU A 104 -17.76 11.88 12.27
N GLN A 105 -17.72 11.55 10.99
CA GLN A 105 -16.51 11.52 10.17
C GLN A 105 -16.03 12.94 9.88
N LYS A 106 -16.92 13.90 9.63
CA LYS A 106 -16.58 15.34 9.62
C LYS A 106 -16.05 15.79 10.96
N HIS A 107 -16.66 15.39 12.08
CA HIS A 107 -16.22 15.77 13.42
C HIS A 107 -14.87 15.15 13.76
N PHE A 108 -14.63 13.89 13.40
CA PHE A 108 -13.35 13.22 13.59
C PHE A 108 -12.27 13.84 12.71
N LEU A 109 -12.57 14.12 11.42
CA LEU A 109 -11.66 14.84 10.54
C LEU A 109 -11.37 16.25 11.08
N LEU A 110 -12.39 17.01 11.49
CA LEU A 110 -12.23 18.35 12.06
C LEU A 110 -11.46 18.30 13.40
N GLN A 111 -11.77 17.37 14.29
CA GLN A 111 -11.05 17.16 15.55
C GLN A 111 -9.58 16.84 15.26
N TYR A 112 -9.29 15.94 14.30
CA TYR A 112 -7.94 15.63 13.86
C TYR A 112 -7.25 16.84 13.24
N PHE A 113 -7.94 17.67 12.45
CA PHE A 113 -7.40 18.93 11.90
C PHE A 113 -7.12 19.98 12.99
N PHE A 114 -7.95 20.09 14.03
CA PHE A 114 -7.77 21.05 15.12
C PHE A 114 -6.75 20.58 16.18
N THR A 115 -6.63 19.28 16.46
CA THR A 115 -5.57 18.73 17.33
C THR A 115 -4.23 18.63 16.59
N ALA A 116 -4.25 18.37 15.28
CA ALA A 116 -3.11 18.59 14.37
C ALA A 116 -2.80 20.08 14.13
N SER A 117 -3.46 21.02 14.80
CA SER A 117 -2.97 22.41 14.91
C SER A 117 -1.96 22.57 16.05
N GLY A 118 -1.50 21.47 16.67
CA GLY A 118 -0.22 21.38 17.37
C GLY A 118 0.86 20.80 16.44
N ASN A 119 1.27 21.54 15.40
CA ASN A 119 2.43 21.27 14.53
C ASN A 119 2.77 19.78 14.20
N PRO A 120 2.00 19.09 13.36
CA PRO A 120 2.53 18.05 12.49
C PRO A 120 3.20 18.78 11.34
N LYS A 121 4.52 18.94 11.45
CA LYS A 121 5.36 19.14 10.26
C LYS A 121 5.32 17.87 9.44
N CYS A 122 4.23 17.66 8.70
CA CYS A 122 4.27 16.85 7.49
C CYS A 122 5.07 17.67 6.46
N PRO A 123 6.22 17.18 5.96
CA PRO A 123 7.02 17.92 4.99
C PRO A 123 6.36 17.80 3.61
N ASN A 124 5.25 18.51 3.40
CA ASN A 124 4.60 18.66 2.10
C ASN A 124 5.31 19.69 1.22
N THR A 125 6.63 19.66 1.22
CA THR A 125 7.42 20.41 0.26
C THR A 125 8.73 19.66 0.08
N VAL A 126 8.85 18.82 -0.95
CA VAL A 126 10.15 18.69 -1.59
C VAL A 126 10.48 20.08 -2.10
N GLN A 127 11.23 20.77 -1.25
CA GLN A 127 11.60 22.16 -1.35
C GLN A 127 12.22 22.33 -2.73
N ALA A 128 11.63 23.17 -3.60
CA ALA A 128 11.94 23.24 -5.03
C ALA A 128 13.44 23.39 -5.34
N TRP A 129 14.23 23.86 -4.38
CA TRP A 129 15.69 23.89 -4.45
C TRP A 129 16.34 22.51 -4.58
N LEU A 130 15.76 21.43 -4.04
CA LEU A 130 16.33 20.08 -4.14
C LEU A 130 16.36 19.60 -5.59
N ALA A 131 15.29 19.86 -6.35
CA ALA A 131 15.24 19.58 -7.78
C ALA A 131 16.24 20.44 -8.56
N ALA A 132 16.38 21.72 -8.20
CA ALA A 132 17.36 22.61 -8.81
C ALA A 132 18.81 22.17 -8.54
N VAL A 133 19.12 21.75 -7.31
CA VAL A 133 20.45 21.25 -6.94
C VAL A 133 20.78 19.95 -7.68
N LEU A 134 19.84 19.01 -7.77
CA LEU A 134 20.06 17.77 -8.54
C LEU A 134 20.30 18.04 -10.02
N ALA A 135 19.59 19.00 -10.62
CA ALA A 135 19.80 19.40 -12.01
C ALA A 135 21.20 20.02 -12.24
N VAL A 136 21.63 20.93 -11.35
CA VAL A 136 22.96 21.56 -11.44
C VAL A 136 24.08 20.54 -11.23
N VAL A 137 23.96 19.67 -10.23
CA VAL A 137 24.95 18.61 -9.97
C VAL A 137 25.03 17.65 -11.16
N GLY A 138 23.90 17.23 -11.72
CA GLY A 138 23.87 16.39 -12.92
C GLY A 138 24.56 17.04 -14.11
N LEU A 139 24.35 18.33 -14.34
CA LEU A 139 24.98 19.08 -15.43
C LEU A 139 26.50 19.19 -15.26
N LEU A 140 26.97 19.46 -14.04
CA LEU A 140 28.40 19.54 -13.73
C LEU A 140 29.09 18.19 -13.95
N ILE A 141 28.52 17.11 -13.42
CA ILE A 141 29.07 15.75 -13.60
C ILE A 141 29.09 15.38 -15.09
N GLY A 142 28.01 15.64 -15.81
CA GLY A 142 27.93 15.40 -17.26
C GLY A 142 29.03 16.12 -18.03
N SER A 143 29.19 17.42 -17.77
CA SER A 143 30.23 18.24 -18.42
C SER A 143 31.65 17.74 -18.15
N ALA A 144 31.96 17.34 -16.91
CA ALA A 144 33.26 16.81 -16.53
C ALA A 144 33.57 15.48 -17.22
N VAL A 145 32.60 14.56 -17.28
CA VAL A 145 32.75 13.26 -17.96
C VAL A 145 32.97 13.47 -19.46
N THR A 146 32.18 14.32 -20.10
CA THR A 146 32.32 14.65 -21.53
C THR A 146 33.70 15.27 -21.80
N TRP A 147 34.13 16.22 -20.98
CA TRP A 147 35.45 16.85 -21.10
C TRP A 147 36.58 15.83 -20.96
N LEU A 148 36.52 14.93 -19.97
CA LEU A 148 37.53 13.90 -19.75
C LEU A 148 37.60 12.93 -20.94
N PHE A 149 36.46 12.51 -21.46
CA PHE A 149 36.40 11.63 -22.63
C PHE A 149 37.03 12.27 -23.87
N PHE A 150 36.67 13.53 -24.17
CA PHE A 150 37.25 14.25 -25.30
C PHE A 150 38.74 14.53 -25.11
N SER A 151 39.16 14.90 -23.90
CA SER A 151 40.57 15.11 -23.56
C SER A 151 41.39 13.84 -23.71
N TYR A 152 40.85 12.70 -23.25
CA TYR A 152 41.48 11.40 -23.40
C TYR A 152 41.61 11.01 -24.88
N LYS A 153 40.54 11.18 -25.67
CA LYS A 153 40.54 10.89 -27.11
C LYS A 153 41.53 11.78 -27.86
N ALA A 154 41.59 13.08 -27.55
CA ALA A 154 42.56 14.02 -28.12
C ALA A 154 44.00 13.62 -27.79
N ARG A 155 44.28 13.25 -26.53
CA ARG A 155 45.60 12.74 -26.11
C ARG A 155 45.97 11.44 -26.83
N LYS A 156 45.03 10.51 -26.99
CA LYS A 156 45.25 9.25 -27.74
C LYS A 156 45.55 9.52 -29.22
N ASN A 157 44.81 10.45 -29.84
CA ASN A 157 45.04 10.82 -31.24
C ASN A 157 46.41 11.50 -31.43
N LYS A 158 46.82 12.40 -30.52
CA LYS A 158 48.16 13.01 -30.54
C LYS A 158 49.27 11.94 -30.41
N LYS A 159 49.12 10.96 -29.50
CA LYS A 159 50.07 9.85 -29.37
C LYS A 159 50.16 9.02 -30.66
N LYS A 160 49.03 8.68 -31.28
CA LYS A 160 49.00 7.96 -32.57
C LYS A 160 49.71 8.72 -33.70
N MET A 161 49.57 10.04 -33.77
CA MET A 161 50.26 10.87 -34.78
C MET A 161 51.78 10.92 -34.54
N MET A 162 52.23 10.98 -33.28
CA MET A 162 53.67 10.94 -32.94
C MET A 162 54.29 9.57 -33.26
N THR A 163 53.62 8.46 -32.95
CA THR A 163 54.12 7.11 -33.26
C THR A 163 54.08 6.80 -34.77
N SER A 164 53.06 7.27 -35.49
CA SER A 164 52.98 7.10 -36.95
C SER A 164 53.97 8.00 -37.72
N GLY A 165 54.33 9.16 -37.17
CA GLY A 165 55.39 10.02 -37.72
C GLY A 165 56.79 9.47 -37.47
N GLN A 166 57.01 8.79 -36.33
CA GLN A 166 58.29 8.15 -36.00
C GLN A 166 58.57 6.86 -36.82
N MET A 167 57.55 6.19 -37.37
CA MET A 167 57.71 4.97 -38.18
C MET A 167 57.93 5.22 -39.69
N LYS A 168 58.11 6.48 -40.11
CA LYS A 168 58.41 6.85 -41.51
C LYS A 168 59.86 7.27 -41.78
N GLY A 169 60.79 6.98 -40.87
CA GLY A 169 62.19 7.37 -41.04
C GLY A 169 63.17 6.37 -40.45
N THR A 170 63.31 5.21 -41.10
CA THR A 170 64.58 4.44 -41.21
C THR A 170 64.39 3.45 -42.35
N GLU A 171 64.58 3.93 -43.58
CA GLU A 171 64.96 3.10 -44.72
C GLU A 171 66.47 3.32 -44.91
N PHE A 172 67.25 2.28 -44.66
CA PHE A 172 68.64 2.11 -45.07
C PHE A 172 68.81 0.66 -45.51
#